data_AF-A0A1V4QM69-F1
#
_entry.id   AF-A0A1V4QM69-F1
#
_cell.length_a   1.000
_cell.length_b   1.000
_cell.length_c   1.000
_cell.angle_alpha   90.00
_cell.angle_beta   90.00
_cell.angle_gamma   90.00
#
_symmetry.space_group_name_H-M   'P 1'
#
loop_
_entity.id
_entity.type
_entity.pdbx_description
1 polymer ?
#
loop_
_entity_poly.entity_id
_entity_poly.type
_entity_poly.pdbx_seq_one_letter_code
_entity_poly.pdbx_strand_id
1 'polypeptide(L)' 'MAYVRLRTLVNRFEADLLTRALDQAGVNYFLRTYEDTAYDGLFTAREGWGAIWVAEDDQKWASGIIAQFEQAYGAALESE' A
#
# COMPACT_ATOMS: atom_id res chain seq x y z
N MET A 1 7.91 19.28 1.45
CA MET A 1 8.12 17.84 1.27
C MET A 1 6.96 17.32 0.44
N ALA A 2 7.24 16.84 -0.78
CA ALA A 2 6.22 16.28 -1.66
C ALA A 2 6.07 14.78 -1.38
N TYR A 3 4.84 14.32 -1.23
CA TYR A 3 4.51 12.90 -1.10
C TYR A 3 3.89 12.43 -2.40
N VAL A 4 4.33 11.29 -2.90
CA VAL A 4 3.87 10.69 -4.15
C VAL A 4 3.13 9.39 -3.83
N ARG A 5 2.04 9.14 -4.56
CA ARG A 5 1.27 7.90 -4.41
C ARG A 5 2.08 6.76 -5.01
N LEU A 6 2.43 5.79 -4.18
CA LEU A 6 3.25 4.66 -4.59
C LEU A 6 2.38 3.50 -5.10
N ARG A 7 1.41 3.06 -4.30
CA ARG A 7 0.51 1.94 -4.65
C ARG A 7 -0.84 2.06 -3.94
N THR A 8 -1.90 1.65 -4.62
CA THR A 8 -3.22 1.46 -4.03
C THR A 8 -3.30 0.06 -3.43
N LEU A 9 -3.79 -0.02 -2.20
CA LEU A 9 -3.93 -1.25 -1.44
C LEU A 9 -5.33 -1.82 -1.64
N VAL A 10 -5.41 -3.10 -1.94
CA VAL A 10 -6.70 -3.75 -2.23
C VAL A 10 -7.45 -4.13 -0.94
N ASN A 11 -6.70 -4.52 0.10
CA ASN A 11 -7.25 -4.94 1.38
C ASN A 11 -6.33 -4.55 2.56
N ARG A 12 -6.85 -4.67 3.78
CA ARG A 12 -6.09 -4.39 5.02
C ARG A 12 -4.86 -5.28 5.18
N PHE A 13 -4.92 -6.53 4.71
CA PHE A 13 -3.82 -7.49 4.88
C PHE A 13 -2.59 -7.07 4.08
N GLU A 14 -2.79 -6.72 2.81
CA GLU A 14 -1.75 -6.17 1.94
C GLU A 14 -1.18 -4.87 2.50
N ALA A 15 -2.04 -4.01 3.05
CA ALA A 15 -1.60 -2.79 3.73
C ALA A 15 -0.67 -3.08 4.90
N ASP A 16 -1.06 -3.98 5.80
CA ASP A 16 -0.30 -4.36 6.98
C ASP A 16 1.08 -4.95 6.59
N LEU A 17 1.10 -5.79 5.56
CA LEU A 17 2.35 -6.35 5.04
C LEU A 17 3.28 -5.29 4.43
N LEU A 18 2.75 -4.42 3.57
CA LEU A 18 3.57 -3.40 2.91
C LEU A 18 4.09 -2.37 3.91
N THR A 19 3.26 -1.94 4.86
CA THR A 19 3.66 -1.01 5.92
C THR A 19 4.75 -1.59 6.81
N ARG A 20 4.67 -2.88 7.19
CA ARG A 20 5.76 -3.56 7.90
C ARG A 20 7.05 -3.60 7.11
N ALA A 21 6.99 -3.91 5.81
CA ALA A 21 8.18 -3.95 4.96
C ALA A 21 8.86 -2.57 4.85
N LEU A 22 8.05 -1.51 4.71
CA LEU A 22 8.53 -0.13 4.67
C LEU A 22 9.10 0.32 6.02
N ASP A 23 8.47 -0.05 7.12
CA ASP A 23 8.93 0.22 8.49
C ASP A 23 10.27 -0.44 8.78
N GLN A 24 10.42 -1.73 8.43
CA GLN A 24 11.69 -2.45 8.55
C GLN A 24 12.79 -1.84 7.68
N ALA A 25 12.44 -1.26 6.54
CA ALA A 25 13.36 -0.55 5.66
C ALA A 25 13.68 0.88 6.12
N GLY A 26 12.99 1.39 7.16
CA GLY A 26 13.15 2.76 7.66
C GLY A 26 12.67 3.84 6.69
N VAL A 27 11.76 3.49 5.77
CA VAL A 27 11.24 4.41 4.74
C VAL A 27 10.14 5.28 5.34
N ASN A 28 10.16 6.58 5.05
CA ASN A 28 9.09 7.47 5.49
C ASN A 28 7.87 7.33 4.57
N TYR A 29 6.82 6.67 5.07
CA TYR A 29 5.59 6.42 4.34
C TYR A 29 4.36 6.99 5.05
N PHE A 30 3.29 7.16 4.28
CA PHE A 30 2.00 7.62 4.74
C PHE A 30 0.90 6.71 4.18
N LEU A 31 0.20 6.01 5.07
CA LEU A 31 -0.94 5.18 4.72
C LEU A 31 -2.23 6.00 4.79
N ARG A 32 -2.96 6.07 3.68
CA ARG A 32 -4.28 6.69 3.62
C ARG A 32 -5.34 5.64 3.33
N THR A 33 -6.16 5.31 4.32
CA THR A 33 -7.30 4.40 4.21
C THR A 33 -8.54 5.10 3.66
N TYR A 34 -9.28 4.44 2.78
CA TYR A 34 -10.59 4.92 2.31
C TYR A 34 -11.73 4.54 3.27
N GLU A 35 -11.47 3.59 4.19
CA GLU A 35 -12.39 3.16 5.25
C GLU A 35 -12.77 4.32 6.19
N ASP A 36 -11.85 5.24 6.47
CA ASP A 36 -12.08 6.39 7.36
C ASP A 36 -13.12 7.39 6.79
N THR A 37 -13.42 7.28 5.49
CA THR A 37 -14.43 8.10 4.80
C THR A 37 -15.80 7.42 4.67
N ALA A 38 -15.97 6.16 5.06
CA ALA A 38 -17.19 5.41 4.79
C ALA A 38 -18.09 5.29 6.04
N TYR A 39 -19.21 6.04 5.98
CA TYR A 39 -20.43 5.78 6.72
C TYR A 39 -20.78 4.28 6.78
N ASP A 40 -21.06 3.79 7.98
CA ASP A 40 -22.06 2.74 8.29
C ASP A 40 -22.15 1.57 7.28
N GLY A 41 -21.13 0.70 7.26
CA GLY A 41 -21.30 -0.74 6.96
C GLY A 41 -21.77 -1.20 5.57
N LEU A 42 -21.88 -0.32 4.55
CA LEU A 42 -22.54 -0.68 3.28
C LEU A 42 -21.70 -0.48 2.00
N PHE A 43 -20.37 -0.46 2.08
CA PHE A 43 -19.53 -0.24 0.88
C PHE A 43 -18.95 -1.54 0.31
N THR A 44 -19.44 -1.89 -0.88
CA THR A 44 -18.92 -2.99 -1.72
C THR A 44 -17.47 -2.71 -2.10
N ALA A 45 -16.59 -3.69 -1.84
CA ALA A 45 -15.15 -3.69 -2.11
C ALA A 45 -14.82 -3.54 -3.62
N ARG A 46 -14.94 -2.33 -4.16
CA ARG A 46 -14.64 -2.04 -5.58
C ARG A 46 -13.56 -0.98 -5.82
N GLU A 47 -13.22 -0.15 -4.84
CA GLU A 47 -12.22 0.92 -5.02
C GLU A 47 -10.87 0.68 -4.30
N GLY A 48 -10.71 -0.47 -3.64
CA GLY A 48 -9.54 -0.77 -2.81
C GLY A 48 -9.68 -0.22 -1.38
N TRP A 49 -8.85 -0.69 -0.45
CA TRP A 49 -8.90 -0.37 0.98
C TRP A 49 -8.16 0.92 1.33
N GLY A 50 -7.08 1.24 0.62
CA GLY A 50 -6.29 2.45 0.90
C GLY A 50 -5.24 2.72 -0.17
N ALA A 51 -4.35 3.66 0.10
CA ALA A 51 -3.17 3.92 -0.71
C ALA A 51 -1.98 4.31 0.16
N ILE A 52 -0.80 3.81 -0.21
CA ILE A 52 0.47 4.20 0.41
C ILE A 52 1.11 5.31 -0.41
N TRP A 53 1.53 6.33 0.31
CA TRP A 53 2.27 7.48 -0.18
C TRP A 53 3.64 7.46 0.45
N VAL A 54 4.65 7.88 -0.29
CA VAL A 54 6.04 7.97 0.20
C VAL A 54 6.60 9.33 -0.13
N ALA A 55 7.63 9.75 0.59
CA ALA A 55 8.38 10.94 0.20
C ALA A 55 8.98 10.73 -1.20
N GLU A 56 8.98 11.77 -2.03
CA GLU A 56 9.53 11.69 -3.39
C GLU A 56 11.01 11.26 -3.41
N ASP A 57 11.79 11.67 -2.40
CA ASP A 57 13.18 11.25 -2.19
C ASP A 57 13.32 9.72 -2.04
N ASP A 58 12.38 9.11 -1.31
CA ASP A 58 12.37 7.67 -1.03
C ASP A 58 11.62 6.86 -2.10
N GLN A 59 11.01 7.51 -3.10
CA GLN A 59 10.18 6.84 -4.11
C GLN A 59 10.94 5.73 -4.83
N LYS A 60 12.20 5.97 -5.21
CA LYS A 60 13.02 4.96 -5.91
C LYS A 60 13.29 3.74 -5.03
N TRP A 61 13.58 3.97 -3.75
CA TRP A 61 13.86 2.90 -2.79
C TRP A 61 12.59 2.10 -2.50
N ALA A 62 11.49 2.79 -2.20
CA ALA A 62 10.20 2.18 -1.92
C ALA A 62 9.66 1.40 -3.12
N SER A 63 9.87 1.88 -4.36
CA SER A 63 9.52 1.15 -5.58
C SER A 63 10.27 -0.18 -5.70
N GLY A 64 11.52 -0.26 -5.23
CA GLY A 64 12.28 -1.51 -5.18
C GLY A 64 11.68 -2.52 -4.19
N ILE A 65 11.27 -2.03 -3.01
CA ILE A 65 10.58 -2.86 -2.00
C ILE A 65 9.27 -3.40 -2.56
N ILE A 66 8.47 -2.58 -3.24
CA ILE A 66 7.23 -3.04 -3.88
C ILE A 66 7.52 -4.08 -4.96
N ALA A 67 8.53 -3.88 -5.82
CA ALA A 67 8.86 -4.86 -6.85
C ALA A 67 9.27 -6.22 -6.24
N GLN A 68 10.01 -6.20 -5.13
CA GLN A 68 10.35 -7.41 -4.39
C GLN A 68 9.10 -8.03 -3.73
N PHE A 69 8.19 -7.20 -3.21
CA PHE A 69 6.92 -7.64 -2.64
C PHE A 69 6.04 -8.30 -3.71
N GLU A 70 5.91 -7.71 -4.89
CA GLU A 70 5.18 -8.28 -6.03
C GLU A 70 5.78 -9.62 -6.49
N GLN A 71 7.11 -9.79 -6.46
CA GLN A 71 7.70 -11.09 -6.77
C GLN A 71 7.44 -12.14 -5.68
N ALA A 72 7.42 -11.73 -4.41
CA ALA A 72 7.18 -12.63 -3.28
C ALA A 72 5.70 -13.00 -3.11
N TYR A 73 4.78 -12.08 -3.45
CA TYR A 73 3.34 -12.18 -3.19
C TYR A 73 2.45 -12.11 -4.43
N GLY A 74 2.94 -11.60 -5.57
CA GLY A 74 2.18 -11.49 -6.83
C GLY A 74 1.83 -12.84 -7.44
N ALA A 75 2.66 -13.86 -7.24
CA ALA A 75 2.31 -15.25 -7.59
C ALA A 75 1.06 -15.78 -6.84
N ALA A 76 0.68 -15.16 -5.71
CA ALA A 76 -0.50 -15.54 -4.94
C ALA A 76 -1.77 -14.73 -5.31
N LEU A 77 -1.65 -13.65 -6.09
CA LEU A 77 -2.77 -12.76 -6.44
C LEU A 77 -3.27 -12.92 -7.89
N GLU A 78 -2.51 -13.57 -8.78
CA GLU A 78 -2.94 -13.86 -10.16
C GLU A 78 -3.66 -15.21 -10.32
N SER A 79 -3.98 -15.91 -9.23
CA SER A 79 -4.73 -17.17 -9.25
C SER A 79 -6.18 -16.97 -8.77
N GLU A 80 -6.98 -16.18 -9.50
CA GLU A 80 -8.45 -16.23 -9.45
C GLU A 80 -9.05 -16.13 -10.85
#